data_AF-A0A9E0YY74-F1
#
_entry.id   AF-A0A9E0YY74-F1
#
_cell.length_a   1.000
_cell.length_b   1.000
_cell.length_c   1.000
_cell.angle_alpha   90.00
_cell.angle_beta   90.00
_cell.angle_gamma   90.00
#
_symmetry.space_group_name_H-M   'P 1'
#
loop_
_entity.id
_entity.type
_entity.pdbx_description
1 polymer ?
#
loop_
_entity_poly.entity_id
_entity_poly.type
_entity_poly.pdbx_seq_one_letter_code
_entity_poly.pdbx_strand_id
1 'polypeptide(L)'
;MSESKMLEALALVGLYPGYEFRIVGSDTTYYIDKDYGIFTKNYDVISNEKLVTVLSNPDLIIKCCTFSQKEKEILKALYTLGWRYVARDMDLTLCAYNLPPYRNKISWECDGDWISFIDLPCFREEDFQFIRWDDEKPFDIKVFLEGAGYEV
;
A
#
# COMPACT_ATOMS: atom_id res chain seq x y z
N MET A 1 11.19 9.36 24.34
CA MET A 1 11.70 8.52 23.23
C MET A 1 11.77 9.40 22.00
N SER A 2 12.83 9.32 21.20
CA SER A 2 12.91 10.09 19.95
C SER A 2 12.01 9.47 18.89
N GLU A 3 11.21 10.30 18.25
CA GLU A 3 10.37 10.04 17.06
C GLU A 3 11.08 9.13 16.03
N SER A 4 12.39 9.33 15.85
CA SER A 4 13.29 8.52 15.01
C SER A 4 13.18 6.99 15.17
N LYS A 5 13.09 6.45 16.39
CA LYS A 5 13.03 4.98 16.58
C LYS A 5 11.72 4.35 16.11
N MET A 6 10.63 5.10 16.21
CA MET A 6 9.32 4.62 15.79
C MET A 6 9.22 4.63 14.26
N LEU A 7 9.75 5.68 13.62
CA LEU A 7 9.85 5.78 12.17
C LEU A 7 10.67 4.63 11.57
N GLU A 8 11.81 4.30 12.18
CA GLU A 8 12.63 3.15 11.78
C GLU A 8 11.86 1.83 11.89
N ALA A 9 11.14 1.61 12.99
CA ALA A 9 10.35 0.40 13.19
C ALA A 9 9.18 0.30 12.20
N LEU A 10 8.49 1.40 11.92
CA LEU A 10 7.41 1.46 10.91
C LEU A 10 7.95 1.18 9.51
N ALA A 11 9.09 1.76 9.14
CA ALA A 11 9.74 1.50 7.87
C ALA A 11 10.17 0.03 7.72
N LEU A 12 10.68 -0.60 8.80
CA LEU A 12 11.08 -2.00 8.82
C LEU A 12 9.93 -2.93 8.44
N VAL A 13 8.71 -2.63 8.89
CA VAL A 13 7.50 -3.40 8.55
C VAL A 13 6.75 -2.84 7.35
N GLY A 14 7.28 -1.82 6.68
CA GLY A 14 6.67 -1.15 5.53
C GLY A 14 5.26 -0.61 5.84
N LEU A 15 5.08 -0.02 7.01
CA LEU A 15 3.88 0.69 7.42
C LEU A 15 4.11 2.19 7.31
N TYR A 16 3.16 2.90 6.72
CA TYR A 16 3.27 4.33 6.41
C TYR A 16 2.01 5.09 6.82
N PRO A 17 2.07 6.43 6.90
CA PRO A 17 0.89 7.25 7.10
C PRO A 17 -0.26 6.86 6.15
N GLY A 18 -1.47 6.81 6.68
CA GLY A 18 -2.66 6.36 5.96
C GLY A 18 -2.92 4.85 6.03
N TYR A 19 -1.96 4.04 6.51
CA TYR A 19 -2.14 2.60 6.61
C TYR A 19 -2.93 2.23 7.87
N GLU A 20 -3.73 1.17 7.72
CA GLU A 20 -4.23 0.43 8.87
C GLU A 20 -3.42 -0.87 9.03
N PHE A 21 -3.34 -1.38 10.26
CA PHE A 21 -2.76 -2.69 10.53
C PHE A 21 -3.41 -3.35 11.73
N ARG A 22 -3.23 -4.66 11.84
CA ARG A 22 -3.62 -5.48 12.99
C ARG A 22 -2.41 -6.24 13.50
N ILE A 23 -2.49 -6.68 14.75
CA ILE A 23 -1.48 -7.54 15.36
C ILE A 23 -2.04 -8.96 15.37
N VAL A 24 -1.25 -9.96 15.01
CA VAL A 24 -1.65 -11.38 15.08
C VAL A 24 -2.20 -11.71 16.46
N GLY A 25 -3.40 -12.30 16.52
CA GLY A 25 -4.10 -12.62 17.77
C GLY A 25 -4.88 -11.46 18.40
N SER A 26 -4.95 -10.31 17.72
CA SER A 26 -5.76 -9.15 18.12
C SER A 26 -6.72 -8.74 17.01
N ASP A 27 -7.98 -8.49 17.38
CA ASP A 27 -8.98 -7.93 16.46
C ASP A 27 -8.91 -6.40 16.36
N THR A 28 -8.04 -5.76 17.15
CA THR A 28 -7.88 -4.31 17.17
C THR A 28 -7.18 -3.82 15.91
N THR A 29 -7.87 -2.99 15.13
CA THR A 29 -7.28 -2.23 14.03
C THR A 29 -6.61 -0.96 14.54
N TYR A 30 -5.37 -0.77 14.09
CA TYR A 30 -4.56 0.42 14.32
C TYR A 30 -4.45 1.23 13.03
N TYR A 31 -4.41 2.55 13.14
CA TYR A 31 -4.24 3.48 12.04
C TYR A 31 -3.01 4.37 12.28
N ILE A 32 -2.27 4.65 11.22
CA ILE A 32 -1.09 5.53 11.24
C ILE A 32 -1.48 6.88 10.63
N ASP A 33 -1.43 7.94 11.42
CA ASP A 33 -1.72 9.29 10.93
C ASP A 33 -0.55 9.89 10.13
N LYS A 34 -0.78 11.09 9.58
CA LYS A 34 0.19 11.86 8.80
C LYS A 34 1.48 12.23 9.56
N ASP A 35 1.39 12.31 10.89
CA ASP A 35 2.48 12.67 11.80
C ASP A 35 3.09 11.40 12.43
N TYR A 36 2.80 10.22 11.85
CA TYR A 36 3.24 8.89 12.30
C TYR A 36 2.73 8.49 13.70
N GLY A 37 1.70 9.16 14.20
CA GLY A 37 0.96 8.74 15.38
C GLY A 37 0.17 7.46 15.09
N ILE A 38 0.16 6.54 16.06
CA ILE A 38 -0.55 5.26 15.95
C ILE A 38 -1.76 5.27 16.89
N PHE A 39 -2.95 5.09 16.32
CA PHE A 39 -4.22 5.20 17.02
C PHE A 39 -5.07 3.96 16.82
N THR A 40 -5.94 3.66 17.79
CA THR A 40 -7.07 2.77 17.56
C THR A 40 -8.26 3.56 16.99
N LYS A 41 -9.31 2.87 16.52
CA LYS A 41 -10.56 3.52 16.09
C LYS A 41 -11.24 4.40 17.16
N ASN A 42 -10.92 4.18 18.44
CA ASN A 42 -11.43 5.00 19.55
C ASN A 42 -10.51 6.19 19.87
N TYR A 43 -9.48 6.45 19.06
CA TYR A 43 -8.44 7.45 19.29
C TYR A 43 -7.63 7.24 20.57
N ASP A 44 -7.65 6.02 21.12
CA ASP A 44 -6.80 5.67 22.24
C ASP A 44 -5.34 5.64 21.77
N VAL A 45 -4.50 6.44 22.42
CA VAL A 45 -3.05 6.48 22.21
C VAL A 45 -2.45 5.27 22.90
N ILE A 46 -1.78 4.40 22.14
CA ILE A 46 -1.02 3.29 22.72
C ILE A 46 0.34 3.80 23.19
N SER A 47 0.85 3.23 24.27
CA SER A 47 2.22 3.51 24.69
C SER A 47 3.23 3.05 23.64
N ASN A 48 4.11 3.97 23.23
CA ASN A 48 5.13 3.75 22.21
C ASN A 48 6.02 2.52 22.48
N GLU A 49 6.22 2.13 23.73
CA GLU A 49 7.08 0.99 24.13
C GLU A 49 6.51 -0.38 23.69
N LYS A 50 5.20 -0.58 23.86
CA LYS A 50 4.53 -1.81 23.41
C LYS A 50 4.52 -1.92 21.90
N LEU A 51 4.27 -0.80 21.22
CA LEU A 51 4.23 -0.72 19.77
C LEU A 51 5.60 -1.02 19.13
N VAL A 52 6.68 -0.43 19.63
CA VAL A 52 8.04 -0.70 19.09
C VAL A 52 8.38 -2.19 19.21
N THR A 53 8.02 -2.84 20.31
CA THR A 53 8.27 -4.28 20.50
C THR A 53 7.54 -5.11 19.44
N VAL A 54 6.29 -4.75 19.13
CA VAL A 54 5.48 -5.45 18.13
C VAL A 54 5.96 -5.13 16.70
N LEU A 55 6.24 -3.86 16.40
CA LEU A 55 6.75 -3.41 15.10
C LEU A 55 8.17 -3.93 14.83
N SER A 56 8.94 -4.29 15.86
CA SER A 56 10.24 -4.94 15.70
C SER A 56 10.11 -6.42 15.27
N ASN A 57 8.90 -6.96 15.19
CA ASN A 57 8.62 -8.32 14.74
C ASN A 57 7.60 -8.32 13.59
N PRO A 58 8.07 -8.25 12.32
CA PRO A 58 7.21 -8.13 11.15
C PRO A 58 6.16 -9.24 11.02
N ASP A 59 6.46 -10.45 11.48
CA ASP A 59 5.57 -11.61 11.40
C ASP A 59 4.29 -11.45 12.23
N LEU A 60 4.29 -10.51 13.19
CA LEU A 60 3.12 -10.19 14.00
C LEU A 60 2.23 -9.12 13.38
N ILE A 61 2.65 -8.49 12.28
CA ILE A 61 1.92 -7.39 11.65
C ILE A 61 1.10 -7.88 10.46
N ILE A 62 -0.20 -7.69 10.55
CA ILE A 62 -1.14 -7.88 9.45
C ILE A 62 -1.48 -6.51 8.87
N LYS A 63 -0.87 -6.15 7.74
CA LYS A 63 -1.22 -4.91 7.03
C LYS A 63 -2.67 -4.95 6.60
N CYS A 64 -3.44 -3.94 7.01
CA CYS A 64 -4.79 -3.72 6.57
C CYS A 64 -4.74 -2.58 5.54
N CYS A 65 -4.43 -2.90 4.28
CA CYS A 65 -4.56 -1.91 3.23
C CYS A 65 -6.06 -1.57 3.09
N THR A 66 -6.47 -0.41 3.60
CA THR A 66 -7.81 0.12 3.40
C THR A 66 -7.91 0.74 2.02
N PHE A 67 -8.26 -0.08 1.04
CA PHE A 67 -8.62 0.40 -0.29
C PHE A 67 -9.98 1.09 -0.20
N SER A 68 -10.04 2.33 -0.66
CA SER A 68 -11.31 3.00 -0.89
C SER A 68 -12.16 2.19 -1.89
N GLN A 69 -13.48 2.32 -1.81
CA GLN A 69 -14.38 1.67 -2.76
C GLN A 69 -14.05 2.08 -4.21
N LYS A 70 -13.66 3.35 -4.40
CA LYS A 70 -13.20 3.91 -5.68
C LYS A 70 -11.95 3.18 -6.20
N GLU A 71 -10.91 3.03 -5.39
CA GLU A 71 -9.68 2.33 -5.80
C GLU A 71 -9.97 0.87 -6.18
N LYS A 72 -10.84 0.18 -5.41
CA LYS A 72 -11.26 -1.18 -5.75
C LYS A 72 -11.95 -1.27 -7.11
N GLU A 73 -12.84 -0.32 -7.42
CA GLU A 73 -13.54 -0.27 -8.70
C GLU A 73 -12.59 0.03 -9.87
N ILE A 74 -11.63 0.93 -9.67
CA ILE A 74 -10.57 1.21 -10.65
C ILE A 74 -9.74 -0.06 -10.92
N LEU A 75 -9.28 -0.77 -9.88
CA LEU A 75 -8.51 -2.00 -10.04
C LEU A 75 -9.31 -3.08 -10.79
N LYS A 76 -10.61 -3.25 -10.47
CA LYS A 76 -11.48 -4.17 -11.22
C LYS A 76 -11.61 -3.80 -12.69
N ALA A 77 -11.82 -2.52 -12.98
CA ALA A 77 -11.93 -2.03 -14.35
C ALA A 77 -10.63 -2.27 -15.13
N LEU A 78 -9.47 -1.94 -14.52
CA LEU A 78 -8.16 -2.19 -15.10
C LEU A 78 -7.96 -3.68 -15.41
N TYR A 79 -8.29 -4.55 -14.45
CA TYR A 79 -8.20 -5.99 -14.65
C TYR A 79 -9.08 -6.50 -15.78
N THR A 80 -10.33 -6.03 -15.84
CA THR A 80 -11.28 -6.37 -16.92
C THR A 80 -10.76 -5.93 -18.29
N LEU A 81 -10.01 -4.83 -18.36
CA LEU A 81 -9.40 -4.30 -19.57
C LEU A 81 -8.06 -4.99 -19.95
N GLY A 82 -7.60 -5.97 -19.17
CA GLY A 82 -6.39 -6.74 -19.46
C GLY A 82 -5.12 -6.22 -18.79
N TRP A 83 -5.23 -5.22 -17.91
CA TRP A 83 -4.10 -4.75 -17.10
C TRP A 83 -3.94 -5.64 -15.87
N ARG A 84 -2.71 -6.03 -15.53
CA ARG A 84 -2.46 -6.95 -14.42
C ARG A 84 -1.69 -6.33 -13.27
N TYR A 85 -0.78 -5.42 -13.57
CA TYR A 85 0.13 -4.85 -12.60
C TYR A 85 -0.06 -3.35 -12.49
N VAL A 86 0.17 -2.80 -11.30
CA VAL A 86 0.24 -1.36 -11.07
C VAL A 86 1.54 -1.06 -10.36
N ALA A 87 2.26 -0.04 -10.80
CA ALA A 87 3.48 0.42 -10.15
C ALA A 87 3.53 1.95 -10.15
N ARG A 88 4.29 2.51 -9.21
CA ARG A 88 4.49 3.95 -9.11
C ARG A 88 5.94 4.27 -9.43
N ASP A 89 6.16 5.20 -10.34
CA ASP A 89 7.47 5.70 -10.74
C ASP A 89 8.04 6.67 -9.70
N MET A 90 9.33 7.02 -9.85
CA MET A 90 10.04 7.89 -8.91
C MET A 90 9.43 9.31 -8.85
N ASP A 91 8.83 9.76 -9.95
CA ASP A 91 8.15 11.05 -10.08
C ASP A 91 6.70 11.02 -9.60
N LEU A 92 6.30 9.95 -8.90
CA LEU A 92 4.96 9.67 -8.38
C LEU A 92 3.92 9.27 -9.43
N THR A 93 4.30 9.16 -10.70
CA THR A 93 3.40 8.70 -11.77
C THR A 93 2.98 7.26 -11.50
N LEU A 94 1.67 7.02 -11.44
CA LEU A 94 1.11 5.69 -11.30
C LEU A 94 0.82 5.12 -12.69
N CYS A 95 1.28 3.90 -12.95
CA CYS A 95 1.16 3.24 -14.24
C CYS A 95 0.57 1.85 -14.08
N ALA A 96 -0.27 1.43 -15.03
CA ALA A 96 -0.75 0.05 -15.15
C ALA A 96 -0.03 -0.67 -16.30
N TYR A 97 0.22 -1.96 -16.14
CA TYR A 97 0.98 -2.79 -17.07
C TYR A 97 0.26 -4.11 -17.32
N ASN A 98 0.28 -4.60 -18.56
CA ASN A 98 -0.31 -5.90 -18.90
C ASN A 98 0.64 -7.07 -18.61
N LEU A 99 1.95 -6.84 -18.75
CA LEU A 99 3.03 -7.77 -18.42
C LEU A 99 3.76 -7.33 -17.13
N PRO A 100 4.47 -8.25 -16.44
CA PRO A 100 5.20 -7.92 -15.22
C PRO A 100 6.26 -6.85 -15.50
N PRO A 101 6.18 -5.65 -14.91
CA PRO A 101 7.20 -4.64 -15.09
C PRO A 101 8.45 -4.93 -14.26
N TYR A 102 9.58 -4.38 -14.68
CA TYR A 102 10.84 -4.36 -13.96
C TYR A 102 11.26 -2.91 -13.68
N ARG A 103 11.92 -2.69 -12.53
CA ARG A 103 12.31 -1.34 -12.09
C ARG A 103 13.67 -0.94 -12.66
N ASN A 104 13.74 0.22 -13.32
CA ASN A 104 14.99 0.85 -13.75
C ASN A 104 15.45 1.90 -12.70
N LYS A 105 16.26 2.90 -13.08
CA LYS A 105 16.73 3.96 -12.16
C LYS A 105 15.67 4.99 -11.74
N ILE A 106 14.62 5.21 -12.54
CA ILE A 106 13.65 6.30 -12.37
C ILE A 106 12.18 5.89 -12.59
N SER A 107 11.93 4.77 -13.27
CA SER A 107 10.61 4.28 -13.62
C SER A 107 10.53 2.75 -13.64
N TRP A 108 9.31 2.25 -13.67
CA TRP A 108 8.97 0.88 -14.00
C TRP A 108 8.77 0.76 -15.51
N GLU A 109 9.39 -0.25 -16.12
CA GLU A 109 9.29 -0.56 -17.54
C GLU A 109 8.73 -1.97 -17.73
N CYS A 110 8.14 -2.24 -18.90
CA CYS A 110 7.78 -3.61 -19.28
C CYS A 110 7.97 -3.80 -20.78
N ASP A 111 8.14 -5.05 -21.21
CA ASP A 111 8.17 -5.44 -22.63
C ASP A 111 6.78 -5.43 -23.29
N GLY A 112 5.73 -5.15 -22.52
CA GLY A 112 4.34 -5.09 -22.95
C GLY A 112 3.81 -3.66 -23.07
N ASP A 113 2.49 -3.55 -22.97
CA ASP A 113 1.79 -2.27 -22.97
C ASP A 113 1.71 -1.72 -21.55
N TRP A 114 1.64 -0.40 -21.46
CA TRP A 114 1.40 0.32 -20.22
C TRP A 114 0.53 1.55 -20.47
N ILE A 115 -0.14 2.01 -19.42
CA ILE A 115 -0.93 3.24 -19.41
C ILE A 115 -0.64 4.02 -18.12
N SER A 116 -0.49 5.35 -18.25
CA SER A 116 -0.39 6.22 -17.09
C SER A 116 -1.78 6.59 -16.57
N PHE A 117 -1.91 6.66 -15.25
CA PHE A 117 -3.15 7.11 -14.62
C PHE A 117 -3.38 8.62 -14.83
N ILE A 118 -2.36 9.39 -15.21
CA ILE A 118 -2.55 10.80 -15.61
C ILE A 118 -3.48 10.93 -16.81
N ASP A 119 -3.55 9.90 -17.66
CA ASP A 119 -4.42 9.83 -18.82
C ASP A 119 -5.87 9.45 -18.44
N LEU A 120 -6.12 9.12 -17.16
CA LEU A 120 -7.43 8.70 -16.65
C LEU A 120 -8.11 9.85 -15.88
N PRO A 121 -9.24 10.39 -16.37
CA PRO A 121 -9.90 11.56 -15.76
C PRO A 121 -10.48 11.33 -14.36
N CYS A 122 -10.55 10.09 -13.89
CA CYS A 122 -11.04 9.71 -12.56
C CYS A 122 -9.93 9.59 -11.50
N PHE A 123 -8.67 9.67 -11.90
CA PHE A 123 -7.53 9.54 -11.01
C PHE A 123 -7.18 10.86 -10.32
N ARG A 124 -6.83 10.77 -9.04
CA ARG A 124 -6.19 11.83 -8.28
C ARG A 124 -4.82 11.34 -7.84
N GLU A 125 -3.86 12.26 -7.70
CA GLU A 125 -2.52 11.95 -7.23
C GLU A 125 -2.51 11.25 -5.86
N GLU A 126 -3.52 11.55 -5.03
CA GLU A 126 -3.73 10.93 -3.72
C GLU A 126 -4.28 9.49 -3.77
N ASP A 127 -4.71 8.98 -4.92
CA ASP A 127 -5.17 7.60 -5.04
C ASP A 127 -3.94 6.65 -5.04
N PHE A 128 -4.13 5.44 -4.50
CA PHE A 128 -3.14 4.36 -4.48
C PHE A 128 -1.84 4.70 -3.75
N GLN A 129 -1.89 5.50 -2.69
CA GLN A 129 -0.71 5.89 -1.89
C GLN A 129 0.01 4.69 -1.23
N PHE A 130 -0.66 3.54 -1.18
CA PHE A 130 -0.04 2.30 -0.72
C PHE A 130 0.90 1.66 -1.76
N ILE A 131 0.81 2.02 -3.04
CA ILE A 131 1.74 1.59 -4.10
C ILE A 131 2.85 2.62 -4.19
N ARG A 132 4.09 2.22 -3.90
CA ARG A 132 5.25 3.10 -3.78
C ARG A 132 6.34 2.75 -4.78
N TRP A 133 7.15 3.75 -5.13
CA TRP A 133 8.37 3.55 -5.91
C TRP A 133 9.33 2.53 -5.28
N ASP A 134 9.43 2.55 -3.94
CA ASP A 134 10.34 1.69 -3.18
C ASP A 134 9.89 0.22 -3.10
N ASP A 135 8.64 -0.09 -3.50
CA ASP A 135 8.12 -1.46 -3.45
C ASP A 135 9.04 -2.42 -4.24
N GLU A 136 9.36 -3.57 -3.65
CA GLU A 136 10.24 -4.57 -4.27
C GLU A 136 9.63 -5.18 -5.54
N LYS A 137 8.30 -5.20 -5.61
CA LYS A 137 7.51 -5.81 -6.67
C LYS A 137 6.35 -4.90 -7.03
N PRO A 138 5.90 -4.91 -8.30
CA PRO A 138 4.70 -4.20 -8.68
C PRO A 138 3.48 -4.81 -7.99
N PHE A 139 2.45 -3.99 -7.79
CA PHE A 139 1.19 -4.43 -7.24
C PHE A 139 0.45 -5.33 -8.24
N ASP A 140 0.19 -6.61 -7.88
CA ASP A 140 -0.55 -7.55 -8.73
C ASP A 140 -2.06 -7.44 -8.43
N ILE A 141 -2.82 -6.92 -9.40
CA ILE A 141 -4.26 -6.73 -9.29
C ILE A 141 -4.98 -8.07 -9.12
N LYS A 142 -4.53 -9.12 -9.81
CA LYS A 142 -5.17 -10.43 -9.74
C LYS A 142 -5.07 -10.99 -8.32
N VAL A 143 -3.87 -10.98 -7.75
CA VAL A 143 -3.62 -11.45 -6.38
C VAL A 143 -4.48 -10.68 -5.38
N PHE A 144 -4.60 -9.36 -5.57
CA PHE A 144 -5.47 -8.54 -4.75
C PHE A 144 -6.94 -8.92 -4.86
N LEU A 145 -7.48 -9.09 -6.08
CA LEU A 145 -8.89 -9.42 -6.29
C LEU A 145 -9.24 -10.81 -5.75
N GLU A 146 -8.40 -11.82 -6.02
CA GLU A 146 -8.56 -13.18 -5.49
C GLU A 146 -8.49 -13.19 -3.96
N GLY A 147 -7.50 -12.49 -3.38
CA GLY A 147 -7.34 -12.38 -1.93
C GLY A 147 -8.46 -11.60 -1.23
N ALA A 148 -9.16 -10.70 -1.95
CA ALA A 148 -10.31 -9.95 -1.45
C ALA A 148 -11.65 -10.71 -1.61
N GLY A 149 -11.64 -11.94 -2.14
CA GLY A 149 -12.84 -12.74 -2.36
C GLY A 149 -13.70 -12.26 -3.53
N TYR A 150 -13.12 -11.54 -4.50
CA TYR A 150 -13.79 -11.29 -5.78
C TYR A 150 -13.58 -12.48 -6.71
N GLU A 151 -14.65 -13.00 -7.31
CA GLU A 151 -14.54 -13.97 -8.40
C GLU A 151 -13.91 -13.27 -9.61
N VAL A 152 -12.87 -13.90 -10.15
CA VAL A 152 -12.04 -13.40 -11.25
C VAL A 152 -12.27 -14.25 -12.48
#